data_AF-A0A4Y1VIR9-F1
#
_entry.id   AF-A0A4Y1VIR9-F1
#
_cell.length_a   1.000
_cell.length_b   1.000
_cell.length_c   1.000
_cell.angle_alpha   90.00
_cell.angle_beta   90.00
_cell.angle_gamma   90.00
#
_symmetry.space_group_name_H-M   'P 1'
#
loop_
_entity.id
_entity.type
_entity.pdbx_description
1 polymer ?
#
loop_
_entity_poly.entity_id
_entity_poly.type
_entity_poly.pdbx_seq_one_letter_code
_entity_poly.pdbx_strand_id
1 'polypeptide(L)'
;MKRDIIIIEDKAVSVTGNDVWMTATEIAGLFHTTVPAVNAAIKAVRKSDVLNDYEVCRYMQLENRLYADVYALEIIIPVAFRLNTYNTHLFRTWLVRKVLAKEKQQAYVMFIPSGNVGYC
;
A
#
# COMPACT_ATOMS: atom_id res chain seq x y z
N MET A 1 -1.34 19.65 -0.67
CA MET A 1 -2.37 18.75 -1.25
C MET A 1 -2.71 17.70 -0.20
N LYS A 2 -3.98 17.31 -0.04
CA LYS A 2 -4.35 16.25 0.90
C LYS A 2 -3.83 14.91 0.34
N ARG A 3 -3.21 14.11 1.19
CA ARG A 3 -2.72 12.76 0.86
C ARG A 3 -3.05 11.83 2.02
N ASP A 4 -3.16 10.55 1.72
CA ASP A 4 -3.34 9.52 2.73
C ASP A 4 -2.02 8.83 3.06
N ILE A 5 -1.97 8.25 4.25
CA ILE A 5 -0.81 7.48 4.74
C ILE A 5 -1.28 6.14 5.31
N ILE A 6 -0.32 5.23 5.41
CA ILE A 6 -0.50 3.97 6.13
C ILE A 6 0.02 4.17 7.55
N ILE A 7 -0.68 3.59 8.52
CA ILE A 7 -0.32 3.64 9.94
C ILE A 7 -0.22 2.21 10.45
N ILE A 8 0.81 1.94 11.26
CA ILE A 8 0.97 0.70 12.02
C ILE A 8 1.06 1.07 13.50
N GLU A 9 0.00 0.79 14.23
CA GLU A 9 -0.14 1.02 15.67
C GLU A 9 -0.72 -0.23 16.32
N ASP A 10 -0.25 -0.59 17.52
CA ASP A 10 -0.72 -1.77 18.27
C ASP A 10 -0.83 -3.06 17.46
N LYS A 11 0.12 -3.27 16.53
CA LYS A 11 0.19 -4.42 15.60
C LYS A 11 -0.95 -4.48 14.56
N ALA A 12 -1.76 -3.43 14.45
CA ALA A 12 -2.78 -3.27 13.43
C ALA A 12 -2.30 -2.33 12.32
N VAL A 13 -2.69 -2.62 11.08
CA VAL A 13 -2.40 -1.78 9.92
C VAL A 13 -3.70 -1.09 9.48
N SER A 14 -3.65 0.23 9.31
CA SER A 14 -4.77 1.05 8.81
C SER A 14 -4.27 2.01 7.72
N VAL A 15 -5.22 2.53 6.94
CA VAL A 15 -4.96 3.53 5.90
C VAL A 15 -5.95 4.67 6.10
N THR A 16 -5.50 5.92 6.00
CA THR A 16 -6.35 7.09 6.26
C THR A 16 -7.33 7.40 5.13
N GLY A 17 -7.14 6.77 3.96
CA GLY A 17 -7.99 6.90 2.78
C GLY A 17 -7.44 6.07 1.62
N ASN A 18 -7.71 6.50 0.38
CA ASN A 18 -7.39 5.73 -0.83
C ASN A 18 -6.23 6.31 -1.64
N ASP A 19 -5.84 7.58 -1.43
CA ASP A 19 -4.80 8.25 -2.22
C ASP A 19 -3.49 8.30 -1.42
N VAL A 20 -2.85 7.14 -1.29
CA VAL A 20 -1.68 6.97 -0.42
C VAL A 20 -0.42 7.51 -1.08
N TRP A 21 0.20 8.48 -0.41
CA TRP A 21 1.50 9.04 -0.79
C TRP A 21 2.36 9.23 0.44
N MET A 22 3.50 8.55 0.51
CA MET A 22 4.40 8.61 1.67
C MET A 22 5.82 8.96 1.27
N THR A 23 6.48 9.79 2.07
CA THR A 23 7.91 10.08 1.94
C THR A 23 8.76 8.88 2.36
N ALA A 24 10.04 8.83 1.94
CA ALA A 24 10.97 7.80 2.42
C ALA A 24 11.11 7.79 3.95
N THR A 25 11.02 8.95 4.60
CA THR A 25 11.05 9.09 6.06
C THR A 25 9.81 8.45 6.71
N GLU A 26 8.63 8.69 6.16
CA GLU A 26 7.40 8.08 6.67
C GLU A 26 7.38 6.57 6.44
N ILE A 27 7.89 6.09 5.29
CA ILE A 27 8.03 4.64 5.03
C ILE A 27 9.03 4.01 6.01
N ALA A 28 10.13 4.70 6.32
CA ALA A 28 11.10 4.24 7.31
C ALA A 28 10.48 4.16 8.71
N GLY A 29 9.69 5.18 9.09
CA GLY A 29 8.91 5.21 10.31
C GLY A 29 7.84 4.12 10.35
N LEU A 30 7.13 3.86 9.25
CA LEU A 30 6.13 2.81 9.13
C LEU A 30 6.73 1.41 9.35
N PHE A 31 7.88 1.15 8.73
CA PHE A 31 8.51 -0.17 8.73
C PHE A 31 9.57 -0.37 9.82
N HIS A 32 9.75 0.60 10.73
CA HIS A 32 10.77 0.58 11.77
C HIS A 32 12.15 0.25 11.19
N THR A 33 12.54 1.00 10.17
CA THR A 33 13.84 0.85 9.51
C THR A 33 14.48 2.22 9.26
N THR A 34 15.62 2.25 8.59
CA THR A 34 16.34 3.49 8.29
C THR A 34 15.98 4.00 6.89
N VAL A 35 16.00 5.32 6.70
CA VAL A 35 15.79 5.95 5.40
C VAL A 35 16.76 5.43 4.33
N PRO A 36 18.06 5.19 4.60
CA PRO A 36 18.95 4.54 3.64
C PRO A 36 18.48 3.16 3.17
N ALA A 37 17.95 2.32 4.06
CA ALA A 37 17.43 1.01 3.70
C ALA A 37 16.20 1.12 2.80
N VAL A 38 15.30 2.05 3.10
CA VAL A 38 14.13 2.37 2.25
C VAL A 38 14.58 2.84 0.87
N ASN A 39 15.50 3.81 0.81
CA ASN A 39 16.00 4.33 -0.47
C ASN A 39 16.70 3.26 -1.31
N ALA A 40 17.45 2.35 -0.69
CA ALA A 40 18.04 1.20 -1.37
C ALA A 40 16.95 0.26 -1.94
N ALA A 41 15.89 -0.01 -1.17
CA ALA A 41 14.76 -0.81 -1.64
C ALA A 41 14.01 -0.13 -2.80
N ILE A 42 13.72 1.18 -2.69
CA ILE A 42 13.07 1.98 -3.75
C ILE A 42 13.91 1.96 -5.03
N LYS A 43 15.21 2.22 -4.93
CA LYS A 43 16.12 2.19 -6.09
C LYS A 43 16.08 0.84 -6.79
N ALA A 44 16.03 -0.23 -6.00
CA ALA A 44 16.00 -1.58 -6.55
C ALA A 44 14.63 -1.96 -7.15
N VAL A 45 13.53 -1.39 -6.67
CA VAL A 45 12.20 -1.47 -7.32
C VAL A 45 12.22 -0.73 -8.65
N ARG A 46 12.67 0.53 -8.67
CA ARG A 46 12.74 1.34 -9.90
C ARG A 46 13.64 0.73 -10.97
N LYS A 47 14.71 0.04 -10.57
CA LYS A 47 15.62 -0.65 -11.51
C LYS A 47 14.94 -1.75 -12.34
N SER A 48 13.79 -2.30 -11.92
CA SER A 48 13.09 -3.28 -12.75
C SER A 48 12.40 -2.65 -13.96
N ASP A 49 12.26 -1.32 -14.01
CA ASP A 49 11.63 -0.55 -15.09
C ASP A 49 10.18 -0.99 -15.41
N VAL A 50 9.53 -1.65 -14.45
CA VAL A 50 8.14 -2.13 -14.56
C VAL A 50 7.14 -1.01 -14.23
N LEU A 51 7.54 -0.06 -13.38
CA LEU A 51 6.70 1.03 -12.93
C LEU A 51 7.13 2.33 -13.62
N ASN A 52 6.15 3.10 -14.10
CA ASN A 52 6.40 4.43 -14.63
C ASN A 52 6.71 5.40 -13.49
N ASP A 53 7.97 5.83 -13.38
CA ASP A 53 8.45 6.73 -12.34
C ASP A 53 7.62 8.00 -12.19
N TYR A 54 7.05 8.54 -13.28
CA TYR A 54 6.21 9.74 -13.26
C TYR A 54 4.84 9.52 -12.59
N GLU A 55 4.35 8.28 -12.59
CA GLU A 55 3.06 7.93 -12.00
C GLU A 55 3.19 7.55 -10.53
N VAL A 56 4.34 6.99 -10.13
CA VAL A 56 4.52 6.41 -8.79
C VAL A 56 5.45 7.22 -7.87
N CYS A 57 6.16 8.21 -8.41
CA CYS A 57 7.01 9.13 -7.66
C CYS A 57 6.64 10.57 -8.00
N ARG A 58 6.34 11.37 -6.98
CA ARG A 58 6.00 12.80 -7.16
C ARG A 58 6.84 13.66 -6.24
N TYR A 59 7.23 14.81 -6.74
CA TYR A 59 7.75 15.89 -5.91
C TYR A 59 6.61 16.85 -5.59
N MET A 60 6.19 16.92 -4.33
CA MET A 60 5.03 17.74 -3.96
C MET A 60 5.18 18.42 -2.60
N GLN A 61 4.39 19.48 -2.39
CA GLN A 61 4.36 20.21 -1.13
C GLN A 61 3.53 19.47 -0.08
N LEU A 62 4.16 19.19 1.05
CA LEU A 62 3.56 18.61 2.25
C LEU A 62 2.85 19.69 3.09
N GLU A 63 2.07 19.25 4.09
CA GLU A 63 1.32 20.15 4.99
C GLU A 63 2.23 21.11 5.79
N ASN A 64 3.45 20.66 6.11
CA ASN A 64 4.48 21.46 6.75
C ASN A 64 5.13 22.49 5.80
N ARG A 65 4.60 22.67 4.59
CA ARG A 65 5.07 23.55 3.52
C ARG A 65 6.41 23.19 2.90
N LEU A 66 7.03 22.09 3.33
CA LEU A 66 8.24 21.55 2.71
C LEU A 66 7.87 20.72 1.49
N TYR A 67 8.77 20.68 0.52
CA TYR A 67 8.65 19.80 -0.63
C TYR A 67 9.48 18.55 -0.40
N ALA A 68 8.96 17.40 -0.81
CA ALA A 68 9.65 16.13 -0.70
C ALA A 68 9.23 15.19 -1.83
N ASP A 69 10.11 14.23 -2.12
CA ASP A 69 9.75 13.06 -2.91
C ASP A 69 8.79 12.17 -2.10
N VAL A 70 7.64 11.89 -2.70
CA VAL A 70 6.63 10.97 -2.17
C VAL A 70 6.42 9.82 -3.14
N TYR A 71 6.10 8.68 -2.55
CA TYR A 71 5.96 7.41 -3.24
C TYR A 71 4.54 6.88 -3.09
N ALA A 72 3.98 6.44 -4.20
CA ALA A 72 2.66 5.83 -4.24
C ALA A 72 2.67 4.43 -3.61
N LEU A 73 1.47 3.89 -3.34
CA LEU A 73 1.31 2.55 -2.78
C LEU A 73 2.00 1.46 -3.62
N GLU A 74 2.06 1.65 -4.93
CA GLU A 74 2.71 0.81 -5.93
C GLU A 74 4.22 0.67 -5.70
N ILE A 75 4.86 1.64 -5.04
CA ILE A 75 6.25 1.54 -4.58
C ILE A 75 6.33 0.98 -3.15
N ILE A 76 5.42 1.39 -2.28
CA ILE A 76 5.43 0.98 -0.86
C ILE A 76 5.26 -0.55 -0.73
N ILE A 77 4.37 -1.16 -1.52
CA ILE A 77 4.13 -2.60 -1.54
C ILE A 77 5.43 -3.39 -1.81
N PRO A 78 6.10 -3.24 -2.96
CA PRO A 78 7.32 -4.00 -3.25
C PRO A 78 8.49 -3.65 -2.32
N VAL A 79 8.58 -2.41 -1.80
CA VAL A 79 9.53 -2.07 -0.74
C VAL A 79 9.30 -2.93 0.49
N ALA A 80 8.04 -3.12 0.90
CA ALA A 80 7.72 -3.99 2.03
C ALA A 80 8.15 -5.44 1.80
N PHE A 81 8.19 -5.95 0.56
CA PHE A 81 8.69 -7.30 0.26
C PHE A 81 10.22 -7.40 0.22
N ARG A 82 10.92 -6.29 -0.03
CA ARG A 82 12.39 -6.24 -0.02
C ARG A 82 12.98 -6.09 1.38
N LEU A 83 12.21 -5.55 2.32
CA LEU A 83 12.62 -5.33 3.69
C LEU A 83 12.18 -6.49 4.61
N ASN A 84 13.00 -6.82 5.60
CA ASN A 84 12.74 -7.91 6.55
C ASN A 84 12.63 -7.40 7.99
N THR A 85 11.62 -6.57 8.26
CA THR A 85 11.29 -6.11 9.61
C THR A 85 9.97 -6.69 10.10
N TYR A 86 9.75 -6.69 11.42
CA TYR A 86 8.48 -7.10 11.99
C TYR A 86 7.29 -6.33 11.40
N ASN A 87 7.40 -5.00 11.24
CA ASN A 87 6.32 -4.18 10.68
C ASN A 87 6.06 -4.48 9.19
N THR A 88 7.10 -4.80 8.41
CA THR A 88 6.87 -5.24 7.02
C THR A 88 6.13 -6.58 6.98
N HIS A 89 6.36 -7.48 7.93
CA HIS A 89 5.59 -8.71 8.04
C HIS A 89 4.12 -8.44 8.39
N LEU A 90 3.85 -7.52 9.33
CA LEU A 90 2.48 -7.09 9.64
C LEU A 90 1.78 -6.51 8.41
N PHE A 91 2.44 -5.60 7.71
CA PHE A 91 1.90 -4.99 6.49
C PHE A 91 1.61 -6.02 5.40
N ARG A 92 2.55 -6.93 5.08
CA ARG A 92 2.35 -7.99 4.09
C ARG A 92 1.17 -8.91 4.47
N THR A 93 1.09 -9.30 5.74
CA THR A 93 0.00 -10.16 6.24
C THR A 93 -1.35 -9.45 6.14
N TRP A 94 -1.40 -8.17 6.52
CA TRP A 94 -2.60 -7.35 6.38
C TRP A 94 -3.03 -7.19 4.92
N LEU A 95 -2.09 -6.93 4.01
CA LEU A 95 -2.35 -6.75 2.58
C LEU A 95 -2.98 -8.02 1.99
N VAL A 96 -2.40 -9.20 2.27
CA VAL A 96 -2.95 -10.50 1.82
C VAL A 96 -4.35 -10.72 2.40
N ARG A 97 -4.56 -10.46 3.69
CA ARG A 97 -5.88 -10.61 4.32
C ARG A 97 -6.93 -9.68 3.70
N LYS A 98 -6.56 -8.43 3.38
CA LYS A 98 -7.45 -7.47 2.71
C LYS A 98 -7.85 -7.94 1.31
N VAL A 99 -6.90 -8.45 0.53
CA VAL A 99 -7.17 -9.00 -0.81
C VAL A 99 -8.12 -10.19 -0.73
N LEU A 100 -7.82 -11.18 0.14
CA LEU A 100 -8.66 -12.38 0.31
C LEU A 100 -10.06 -12.05 0.85
N ALA A 101 -10.20 -11.02 1.70
CA ALA A 101 -11.51 -10.59 2.18
C ALA A 101 -12.39 -10.02 1.05
N LYS A 102 -11.79 -9.28 0.11
CA LYS A 102 -12.51 -8.74 -1.06
C LYS A 102 -12.96 -9.84 -2.02
N GLU A 103 -12.13 -10.86 -2.21
CA GLU A 103 -12.47 -12.03 -3.03
C GLU A 103 -13.65 -12.80 -2.45
N LYS A 104 -13.71 -12.99 -1.12
CA LYS A 104 -14.88 -13.58 -0.46
C LYS A 104 -16.15 -12.76 -0.70
N GLN A 105 -16.08 -11.43 -0.56
CA GLN A 105 -17.23 -10.57 -0.84
C GLN A 105 -17.70 -10.67 -2.30
N GLN A 106 -16.78 -10.71 -3.27
CA GLN A 106 -17.12 -10.93 -4.69
C GLN A 106 -17.73 -12.33 -4.93
N ALA A 107 -17.21 -13.37 -4.28
CA ALA A 107 -17.75 -14.73 -4.38
C ALA A 107 -19.16 -14.84 -3.78
N TYR A 108 -19.45 -14.17 -2.66
CA TYR A 108 -20.81 -14.12 -2.09
C TYR A 108 -21.80 -13.35 -2.97
N VAL A 109 -21.36 -12.33 -3.72
CA VAL A 109 -22.20 -11.60 -4.68
C VAL A 109 -22.53 -12.44 -5.92
N MET A 110 -21.77 -13.51 -6.22
CA MET A 110 -21.97 -14.37 -7.39
C MET A 110 -22.84 -15.62 -7.14
N PHE A 111 -23.63 -15.65 -6.05
CA PHE A 111 -24.68 -16.66 -5.86
C PHE A 111 -26.07 -16.03 -5.91
N ILE A 112 -26.60 -15.86 -7.13
CA ILE A 112 -28.05 -15.92 -7.37
C ILE A 112 -28.30 -17.20 -8.16
N PRO A 113 -28.56 -18.36 -7.52
CA PRO A 113 -29.28 -19.41 -8.20
C PRO A 113 -30.72 -18.94 -8.30
N SER A 114 -31.12 -18.39 -9.45
CA SER A 114 -32.54 -18.25 -9.80
C SER A 114 -33.08 -19.65 -10.11
N GLY A 115 -33.33 -20.43 -9.05
CA GLY A 115 -34.03 -21.70 -9.12
C GLY A 115 -35.54 -21.49 -9.00
N ASN A 116 -36.20 -21.49 -10.16
CA ASN A 116 -37.59 -21.88 -10.47
C ASN A 116 -38.76 -21.48 -9.56
N VAL A 117 -39.69 -20.70 -10.12
CA VAL A 117 -41.14 -20.81 -9.85
C VAL A 117 -41.85 -20.76 -11.21
N GLY A 118 -42.52 -21.86 -11.59
CA GLY A 118 -43.17 -22.03 -12.89
C GLY A 118 -44.56 -21.43 -12.99
N TYR A 119 -45.08 -21.33 -14.22
CA TYR A 119 -46.51 -21.29 -14.55
C TYR A 119 -46.75 -21.85 -15.97
N CYS A 120 -47.75 -22.73 -16.06
CA CYS A 120 -48.45 -23.32 -17.20
C CYS A 120 -47.70 -24.32 -18.11
#